data_AF-A0A2I1HMN9-F1
#
_entry.id   AF-A0A2I1HMN9-F1
#
_cell.length_a   1.000
_cell.length_b   1.000
_cell.length_c   1.000
_cell.angle_alpha   90.00
_cell.angle_beta   90.00
_cell.angle_gamma   90.00
#
_symmetry.space_group_name_H-M   'P 1'
#
loop_
_entity.id
_entity.type
_entity.pdbx_description
1 polymer ?
#
loop_
_entity_poly.entity_id
_entity_poly.type
_entity_poly.pdbx_seq_one_letter_code
_entity_poly.pdbx_strand_id
1 'polypeptide(L)'
;MEKNTPKAIREKLKQILGSQYDNNKFIDFCLLALEAKVNNNFSKVSKQLFGFSESKNILFLASLLDSFIIHFKELIWLPRCNATIAWEKDRNIERKDKLNKSESMDRYLKSCHQQGKQSRQDKHSS
;
A
#
# COMPACT_ATOMS: atom_id res chain seq x y z
N MET A 1 -20.35 9.85 30.11
CA MET A 1 -20.68 9.11 28.87
C MET A 1 -20.53 10.07 27.70
N GLU A 2 -19.37 10.03 27.03
CA GLU A 2 -19.09 10.91 25.90
C GLU A 2 -19.78 10.33 24.64
N LYS A 3 -20.53 11.16 23.92
CA LYS A 3 -21.35 10.72 22.78
C LYS A 3 -20.46 10.22 21.65
N ASN A 4 -20.43 8.89 21.46
CA ASN A 4 -19.85 8.19 20.31
C ASN A 4 -20.50 8.66 19.00
N THR A 5 -20.03 9.79 18.47
CA THR A 5 -20.50 10.33 17.19
C THR A 5 -19.45 10.08 16.11
N PRO A 6 -19.85 9.87 14.84
CA PRO A 6 -18.93 9.76 13.70
C PRO A 6 -17.94 10.93 13.59
N LYS A 7 -18.26 12.06 14.22
CA LYS A 7 -17.37 13.21 14.37
C LYS A 7 -16.21 12.94 15.31
N ALA A 8 -16.46 12.35 16.49
CA ALA A 8 -15.43 11.99 17.46
C ALA A 8 -14.44 10.95 16.91
N ILE A 9 -14.93 9.98 16.13
CA ILE A 9 -14.08 8.97 15.48
C ILE A 9 -13.17 9.63 14.43
N ARG A 10 -13.71 10.51 13.59
CA ARG A 10 -12.93 11.24 12.57
C ARG A 10 -11.85 12.13 13.17
N GLU A 11 -12.15 12.80 14.26
CA GLU A 11 -11.18 13.62 15.01
C GLU A 11 -10.00 12.75 15.49
N LYS A 12 -10.29 11.57 16.05
CA LYS A 12 -9.27 10.63 16.51
C LYS A 12 -8.44 10.06 15.36
N LEU A 13 -9.06 9.74 14.22
CA LEU A 13 -8.35 9.28 13.02
C LEU A 13 -7.39 10.36 12.48
N LYS A 14 -7.82 11.62 12.43
CA LYS A 14 -6.94 12.74 12.05
C LYS A 14 -5.76 12.92 13.01
N GLN A 15 -5.94 12.67 14.30
CA GLN A 15 -4.84 12.74 15.27
C GLN A 15 -3.76 11.69 15.00
N ILE A 16 -4.17 10.48 14.59
CA ILE A 16 -3.30 9.33 14.31
C ILE A 16 -2.64 9.44 12.94
N LEU A 17 -3.41 9.72 11.90
CA LEU A 17 -2.94 9.70 10.51
C LEU A 17 -2.37 11.05 10.04
N GLY A 18 -2.64 12.14 10.78
CA GLY A 18 -2.41 13.48 10.27
C GLY A 18 -3.50 13.92 9.28
N SER A 19 -3.37 15.14 8.76
CA SER A 19 -4.31 15.72 7.81
C SER A 19 -3.96 15.47 6.34
N GLN A 20 -2.74 15.00 6.07
CA GLN A 20 -2.16 14.84 4.73
C GLN A 20 -1.30 13.57 4.66
N TYR A 21 -1.10 13.06 3.45
CA TYR A 21 -0.42 11.78 3.19
C TYR A 21 1.11 11.84 3.30
N ASP A 22 1.69 13.03 3.14
CA ASP A 22 3.12 13.31 3.31
C ASP A 22 3.46 13.70 4.77
N ASN A 23 2.45 13.72 5.64
CA ASN A 23 2.65 13.96 7.06
C ASN A 23 3.44 12.79 7.66
N ASN A 24 4.48 13.10 8.43
CA ASN A 24 5.29 12.11 9.14
C ASN A 24 4.43 11.12 9.95
N LYS A 25 3.30 11.56 10.53
CA LYS A 25 2.36 10.67 11.23
C LYS A 25 1.76 9.59 10.33
N PHE A 26 1.46 9.92 9.08
CA PHE A 26 0.94 8.97 8.10
C PHE A 26 2.02 7.98 7.67
N ILE A 27 3.24 8.47 7.45
CA ILE A 27 4.40 7.65 7.10
C ILE A 27 4.75 6.70 8.24
N ASP A 28 4.82 7.20 9.48
CA ASP A 28 5.05 6.41 10.68
C ASP A 28 3.95 5.36 10.87
N PHE A 29 2.70 5.71 10.62
CA PHE A 29 1.60 4.75 10.63
C PHE A 29 1.75 3.66 9.55
N CYS A 30 2.20 4.01 8.35
CA CYS A 30 2.45 3.03 7.29
C CYS A 30 3.60 2.09 7.64
N LEU A 31 4.69 2.62 8.23
CA LEU A 31 5.80 1.83 8.75
C LEU A 31 5.34 0.91 9.88
N LEU A 32 4.55 1.43 10.83
CA LEU A 32 3.94 0.64 11.89
C LEU A 32 2.94 -0.39 11.38
N ALA A 33 2.19 -0.13 10.32
CA ALA A 33 1.30 -1.10 9.70
C ALA A 33 2.09 -2.20 8.96
N LEU A 34 3.20 -1.83 8.32
CA LEU A 34 4.18 -2.75 7.73
C LEU A 34 4.86 -3.62 8.80
N GLU A 35 5.26 -3.04 9.93
CA GLU A 35 5.78 -3.77 11.10
C GLU A 35 4.69 -4.59 11.82
N ALA A 36 3.47 -4.09 11.91
CA ALA A 36 2.31 -4.79 12.48
C ALA A 36 1.82 -5.93 11.59
N LYS A 37 2.32 -6.06 10.36
CA LYS A 37 2.24 -7.29 9.56
C LYS A 37 2.98 -8.47 10.24
N VAL A 38 3.74 -8.21 11.32
CA VAL A 38 4.25 -9.19 12.32
C VAL A 38 3.18 -9.54 13.40
N ASN A 39 1.93 -9.14 13.14
CA ASN A 39 0.61 -9.74 13.41
C ASN A 39 0.13 -10.04 14.84
N ASN A 40 0.89 -9.89 15.92
CA ASN A 40 0.34 -10.13 17.29
C ASN A 40 0.44 -8.95 18.28
N ASN A 41 1.34 -8.01 18.05
CA ASN A 41 1.55 -6.92 19.01
C ASN A 41 0.55 -5.78 18.82
N PHE A 42 0.06 -5.53 17.61
CA PHE A 42 -0.82 -4.38 17.35
C PHE A 42 -2.18 -4.51 18.06
N SER A 43 -2.77 -5.71 18.08
CA SER A 43 -4.01 -5.96 18.85
C SER A 43 -3.80 -5.80 20.36
N LYS A 44 -2.63 -6.21 20.90
CA LYS A 44 -2.29 -6.02 22.32
C LYS A 44 -2.07 -4.54 22.65
N VAL A 45 -1.34 -3.82 21.81
CA VAL A 45 -1.08 -2.39 21.95
C VAL A 45 -2.39 -1.60 21.87
N SER A 46 -3.29 -1.92 20.95
CA SER A 46 -4.58 -1.20 20.83
C SER A 46 -5.50 -1.47 22.02
N LYS A 47 -5.53 -2.70 22.58
CA LYS A 47 -6.23 -2.98 23.85
C LYS A 47 -5.65 -2.17 25.00
N GLN A 48 -4.32 -2.12 25.15
CA GLN A 48 -3.66 -1.38 26.23
C GLN A 48 -3.83 0.13 26.11
N LEU A 49 -3.65 0.68 24.92
CA LEU A 49 -3.66 2.13 24.68
C LEU A 49 -5.06 2.73 24.79
N PHE A 50 -6.09 1.99 24.37
CA PHE A 50 -7.47 2.49 24.31
C PHE A 50 -8.42 1.83 25.30
N GLY A 51 -7.96 0.83 26.07
CA GLY A 51 -8.79 0.11 27.04
C GLY A 51 -9.95 -0.65 26.40
N PHE A 52 -9.82 -1.07 25.14
CA PHE A 52 -10.91 -1.71 24.41
C PHE A 52 -11.14 -3.15 24.88
N SER A 53 -12.42 -3.53 24.98
CA SER A 53 -12.80 -4.95 25.04
C SER A 53 -12.40 -5.67 23.75
N GLU A 54 -12.28 -7.00 23.80
CA GLU A 54 -11.96 -7.86 22.65
C GLU A 54 -12.75 -7.48 21.39
N SER A 55 -14.08 -7.42 21.51
CA SER A 55 -15.00 -7.12 20.42
C SER A 55 -14.85 -5.70 19.86
N LYS A 56 -14.65 -4.71 20.73
CA LYS A 56 -14.39 -3.31 20.31
C LYS A 56 -13.05 -3.18 19.61
N ASN A 57 -12.06 -3.93 20.08
CA ASN A 57 -10.73 -3.94 19.48
C ASN A 57 -10.77 -4.54 18.06
N ILE A 58 -11.48 -5.66 17.88
CA ILE A 58 -11.69 -6.26 16.56
C ILE A 58 -12.38 -5.29 15.60
N LEU A 59 -13.46 -4.63 16.05
CA LEU A 59 -14.17 -3.65 15.24
C LEU A 59 -13.29 -2.44 14.88
N PHE A 60 -12.47 -1.98 15.82
CA PHE A 60 -11.50 -0.91 15.60
C PHE A 60 -10.45 -1.31 14.56
N LEU A 61 -9.85 -2.49 14.69
CA LEU A 61 -8.85 -2.99 13.75
C LEU A 61 -9.42 -3.20 12.34
N ALA A 62 -10.64 -3.73 12.22
CA ALA A 62 -11.33 -3.85 10.94
C ALA A 62 -11.59 -2.47 10.31
N SER A 63 -12.05 -1.50 11.10
CA SER A 63 -12.30 -0.12 10.64
C SER A 63 -11.01 0.60 10.24
N LEU A 64 -9.91 0.31 10.94
CA LEU A 64 -8.58 0.82 10.63
C LEU A 64 -8.06 0.26 9.30
N LEU A 65 -8.22 -1.05 9.08
CA LEU A 65 -7.86 -1.70 7.82
C LEU A 65 -8.67 -1.14 6.65
N ASP A 66 -9.98 -0.99 6.83
CA ASP A 66 -10.87 -0.43 5.80
C ASP A 66 -10.47 1.01 5.46
N SER A 67 -10.20 1.83 6.49
CA SER A 67 -9.68 3.18 6.30
C SER A 67 -8.34 3.18 5.57
N PHE A 68 -7.40 2.29 5.94
CA PHE A 68 -6.12 2.18 5.27
C PHE A 68 -6.27 1.82 3.78
N ILE A 69 -7.15 0.88 3.44
CA ILE A 69 -7.40 0.49 2.04
C ILE A 69 -7.94 1.67 1.23
N ILE A 70 -8.90 2.42 1.79
CA ILE A 70 -9.45 3.62 1.15
C ILE A 70 -8.35 4.66 0.91
N HIS A 71 -7.59 5.00 1.95
CA HIS A 71 -6.52 5.99 1.86
C HIS A 71 -5.41 5.56 0.90
N PHE A 72 -5.03 4.28 0.91
CA PHE A 72 -4.07 3.72 -0.04
C PHE A 72 -4.55 3.87 -1.48
N LYS A 73 -5.83 3.55 -1.74
CA LYS A 73 -6.44 3.68 -3.07
C LYS A 73 -6.42 5.15 -3.53
N GLU A 74 -6.86 6.06 -2.67
CA GLU A 74 -7.04 7.47 -3.03
C GLU A 74 -5.73 8.24 -3.16
N LEU A 75 -4.79 8.00 -2.24
CA LEU A 75 -3.59 8.82 -2.10
C LEU A 75 -2.37 8.24 -2.82
N ILE A 76 -2.35 6.93 -3.05
CA ILE A 76 -1.20 6.27 -3.69
C ILE A 76 -1.61 5.65 -5.02
N TRP A 77 -2.62 4.78 -5.03
CA TRP A 77 -2.97 4.02 -6.22
C TRP A 77 -3.48 4.92 -7.36
N LEU A 78 -4.49 5.75 -7.11
CA LEU A 78 -5.08 6.62 -8.12
C LEU A 78 -4.07 7.62 -8.72
N PRO A 79 -3.27 8.36 -7.92
CA PRO A 79 -2.25 9.25 -8.46
C PRO A 79 -1.23 8.52 -9.34
N ARG A 80 -0.78 7.32 -8.94
CA ARG A 80 0.13 6.51 -9.76
C ARG A 80 -0.52 6.07 -11.06
N CYS A 81 -1.77 5.61 -11.03
CA CYS A 81 -2.51 5.28 -12.25
C CYS A 81 -2.62 6.47 -13.20
N ASN A 82 -2.96 7.66 -12.67
CA ASN A 82 -3.07 8.87 -13.47
C ASN A 82 -1.72 9.27 -14.08
N ALA A 83 -0.64 9.19 -13.31
CA ALA A 83 0.71 9.45 -13.81
C ALA A 83 1.11 8.46 -14.92
N THR A 84 0.79 7.18 -14.76
CA THR A 84 1.03 6.17 -15.80
C THR A 84 0.23 6.48 -17.07
N ILE A 85 -1.06 6.82 -16.94
CA ILE A 85 -1.91 7.17 -18.09
C ILE A 85 -1.35 8.41 -18.82
N ALA A 86 -0.90 9.43 -18.09
CA ALA A 86 -0.26 10.60 -18.69
C ALA A 86 1.03 10.22 -19.43
N TRP A 87 1.91 9.46 -18.78
CA TRP A 87 3.16 8.96 -19.35
C TRP A 87 2.95 8.10 -20.62
N GLU A 88 1.87 7.32 -20.67
CA GLU A 88 1.49 6.51 -21.83
C GLU A 88 0.99 7.39 -22.98
N LYS A 89 0.16 8.39 -22.69
CA LYS A 89 -0.32 9.37 -23.68
C LYS A 89 0.84 10.13 -24.31
N ASP A 90 1.80 10.59 -23.50
CA ASP A 90 2.98 11.31 -23.99
C ASP A 90 3.86 10.46 -24.92
N ARG A 91 3.77 9.13 -24.82
CA ARG A 91 4.49 8.18 -25.68
C ARG A 91 3.65 7.59 -26.80
N ASN A 92 2.41 8.07 -27.01
CA ASN A 92 1.45 7.50 -27.95
C ASN A 92 1.24 5.99 -27.75
N ILE A 93 1.29 5.52 -26.49
CA ILE A 93 1.02 4.11 -26.15
C ILE A 93 -0.49 3.95 -26.02
N GLU A 94 -1.09 3.27 -26.99
CA GLU A 94 -2.51 2.99 -27.05
C GLU A 94 -2.85 1.67 -26.35
N ARG A 95 -4.14 1.44 -26.12
CA ARG A 95 -4.64 0.20 -25.51
C ARG A 95 -4.23 -1.06 -26.30
N LYS A 96 -4.12 -0.95 -27.62
CA LYS A 96 -3.69 -2.03 -28.52
C LYS A 96 -2.24 -2.47 -28.24
N ASP A 97 -1.37 -1.54 -27.88
CA ASP A 97 0.04 -1.81 -27.55
C ASP A 97 0.19 -2.58 -26.23
N LYS A 98 -0.82 -2.48 -25.35
CA LYS A 98 -0.88 -3.17 -24.05
C LYS A 98 -1.52 -4.56 -24.13
N LEU A 99 -2.31 -4.82 -25.17
CA LEU A 99 -3.13 -6.03 -25.30
C LEU A 99 -2.43 -7.18 -26.04
N ASN A 100 -1.21 -7.01 -26.54
CA ASN A 100 -0.42 -8.10 -27.11
C ASN A 100 0.12 -9.05 -26.01
N LYS A 101 -0.76 -9.94 -25.54
CA LYS A 101 -0.44 -11.02 -24.58
C LYS A 101 0.68 -11.94 -25.08
N SER A 102 0.81 -12.15 -26.40
CA SER A 102 1.83 -13.02 -26.98
C SER A 102 3.21 -12.35 -27.02
N GLU A 103 3.31 -11.11 -27.54
CA GLU A 103 4.60 -10.42 -27.67
C GLU A 103 5.15 -9.88 -26.35
N SER A 104 4.31 -9.53 -25.37
CA SER A 104 4.80 -9.07 -24.06
C SER A 104 5.37 -10.22 -23.23
N MET A 105 4.74 -11.40 -23.28
CA MET A 105 5.22 -12.60 -22.60
C MET A 105 6.51 -13.12 -23.26
N ASP A 106 6.58 -13.08 -24.60
CA ASP A 106 7.77 -13.51 -25.35
C ASP A 106 8.96 -12.54 -25.13
N ARG A 107 8.71 -11.23 -25.03
CA ARG A 107 9.73 -10.24 -24.62
C ARG A 107 10.21 -10.42 -23.18
N TYR A 108 9.29 -10.66 -22.25
CA TYR A 108 9.63 -10.92 -20.85
C TYR A 108 10.49 -12.19 -20.71
N LEU A 109 10.08 -13.28 -21.37
CA LEU A 109 10.85 -14.53 -21.40
C LEU A 109 12.24 -14.34 -22.01
N LYS A 110 12.34 -13.65 -23.16
CA LYS A 110 13.63 -13.33 -23.79
C LYS A 110 14.54 -12.48 -22.88
N SER A 111 13.98 -11.49 -22.20
CA SER A 111 14.69 -10.65 -21.21
C SER A 111 15.24 -11.48 -20.03
N CYS A 112 14.42 -12.35 -19.44
CA CYS A 112 14.87 -13.24 -18.35
C CYS A 112 15.97 -14.21 -18.81
N HIS A 113 15.88 -14.72 -20.03
CA HIS A 113 16.92 -15.59 -20.60
C HIS A 113 18.24 -14.86 -20.89
N GLN A 114 18.23 -13.57 -21.20
CA GLN A 114 19.44 -12.77 -21.38
C GLN A 114 20.14 -12.48 -20.04
N GLN A 115 19.39 -12.09 -19.01
CA GLN A 115 19.94 -11.85 -17.67
C GLN A 115 20.53 -13.11 -17.03
N GLY A 116 19.90 -14.27 -17.25
CA GLY A 116 20.42 -15.55 -16.77
C GLY A 116 21.69 -16.03 -17.48
N LYS A 117 21.96 -15.58 -18.71
CA LYS A 117 23.19 -15.91 -19.45
C LYS A 117 24.37 -15.03 -19.02
N GLN A 118 24.16 -13.73 -18.81
CA GLN A 118 25.19 -12.83 -18.26
C GLN A 118 25.63 -13.27 -16.87
N SER A 119 24.69 -13.60 -15.98
CA SER A 119 25.01 -14.09 -14.62
C SER A 119 25.76 -15.43 -14.59
N ARG A 120 25.68 -16.24 -15.66
CA ARG A 120 26.45 -17.50 -15.79
C ARG A 120 27.84 -17.31 -16.39
N GLN A 121 28.06 -16.30 -17.22
CA GLN A 121 29.40 -15.98 -17.74
C GLN A 121 30.29 -15.32 -16.68
N ASP A 122 29.71 -14.50 -15.78
CA ASP A 122 30.46 -13.86 -14.69
C ASP A 122 30.92 -14.85 -13.61
N LYS A 123 30.27 -16.02 -13.48
CA LYS A 123 30.67 -17.08 -12.54
C LYS A 123 31.80 -17.99 -13.02
N HIS A 124 32.19 -17.91 -14.30
CA HIS A 124 33.28 -18.71 -14.86
C HIS A 124 34.58 -17.93 -15.11
N SER A 125 34.62 -16.65 -14.74
CA SER A 125 35.78 -15.76 -14.95
C SER A 125 36.44 -15.29 -13.64
N SER A 126 36.29 -16.04 -12.54
CA SER A 126 36.99 -15.76 -11.28
C SER A 126 37.73 -16.97 -10.76
#